data_AF-A0A1C5MUT9-F1
#
_entry.id   AF-A0A1C5MUT9-F1
#
_cell.length_a   1.000
_cell.length_b   1.000
_cell.length_c   1.000
_cell.angle_alpha   90.00
_cell.angle_beta   90.00
_cell.angle_gamma   90.00
#
_symmetry.space_group_name_H-M   'P 1'
#
loop_
_entity.id
_entity.type
_entity.pdbx_description
1 polymer ?
#
loop_
_entity_poly.entity_id
_entity_poly.type
_entity_poly.pdbx_seq_one_letter_code
_entity_poly.pdbx_strand_id
1 'polypeptide(L)'
;MWRKFNYDMLDYISEHCSGHVIVPMTITDKQYYDEIIGTLSKKYEVKHIILYAKKETLLQRLASRLEGKQSWAAQQIDRCIKSFSEDITEYKIYTDDLNIDQVIEQIAAVSTVTLSEDSRNNLRKRFDRFIVQCKHIRN
;
A
#
# COMPACT_ATOMS: atom_id res chain seq x y z
N MET A 1 1.63 -21.70 -4.72
CA MET A 1 2.44 -21.14 -5.83
C MET A 1 2.73 -19.65 -5.63
N TRP A 2 1.71 -18.78 -5.56
CA TRP A 2 1.88 -17.32 -5.47
C TRP A 2 2.71 -16.84 -4.26
N ARG A 3 2.45 -17.37 -3.05
CA ARG A 3 3.10 -16.91 -1.80
C ARG A 3 4.61 -17.13 -1.83
N LYS A 4 5.01 -18.37 -2.11
CA LYS A 4 6.42 -18.74 -2.27
C LYS A 4 7.11 -17.91 -3.36
N PHE A 5 6.46 -17.73 -4.50
CA PHE A 5 7.02 -16.89 -5.57
C PHE A 5 7.25 -15.44 -5.13
N ASN A 6 6.28 -14.82 -4.43
CA ASN A 6 6.45 -13.45 -3.93
C ASN A 6 7.56 -13.37 -2.88
N TYR A 7 7.62 -14.35 -1.97
CA TYR A 7 8.72 -14.43 -1.01
C TYR A 7 10.07 -14.54 -1.73
N ASP A 8 10.25 -15.52 -2.62
CA ASP A 8 11.52 -15.76 -3.31
C ASP A 8 11.94 -14.54 -4.15
N MET A 9 10.99 -13.89 -4.82
CA MET A 9 11.24 -12.67 -5.59
C MET A 9 11.65 -11.49 -4.70
N LEU A 10 10.96 -11.27 -3.57
CA LEU A 10 11.27 -10.17 -2.66
C LEU A 10 12.59 -10.40 -1.91
N ASP A 11 12.90 -11.65 -1.54
CA ASP A 11 14.19 -12.06 -0.95
C ASP A 11 15.32 -11.73 -1.94
N TYR A 12 15.18 -12.14 -3.21
CA TYR A 12 16.15 -11.85 -4.25
C TYR A 12 16.34 -10.34 -4.51
N ILE A 13 15.25 -9.58 -4.64
CA ILE A 13 15.33 -8.12 -4.85
C ILE A 13 16.00 -7.45 -3.65
N SER A 14 15.65 -7.86 -2.43
CA SER A 14 16.20 -7.26 -1.20
C SER A 14 17.69 -7.59 -1.01
N GLU A 15 18.15 -8.74 -1.49
CA GLU A 15 19.56 -9.11 -1.47
C GLU A 15 20.40 -8.30 -2.47
N HIS A 16 19.84 -7.94 -3.62
CA HIS A 16 20.58 -7.32 -4.73
C HIS A 16 20.36 -5.81 -4.88
N CYS A 17 19.35 -5.25 -4.22
CA CYS A 17 19.06 -3.82 -4.25
C CYS A 17 19.76 -3.10 -3.10
N SER A 18 20.57 -2.08 -3.41
CA SER A 18 21.22 -1.23 -2.40
C SER A 18 20.32 -0.13 -1.83
N GLY A 19 19.07 -0.01 -2.30
CA GLY A 19 18.11 1.02 -1.90
C GLY A 19 16.85 0.45 -1.25
N HIS A 20 15.88 1.33 -0.96
CA HIS A 20 14.59 0.92 -0.40
C HIS A 20 13.71 0.24 -1.45
N VAL A 21 13.15 -0.91 -1.09
CA VAL A 21 12.16 -1.64 -1.89
C VAL A 21 10.76 -1.28 -1.39
N ILE A 22 9.97 -0.62 -2.24
CA ILE A 22 8.59 -0.24 -1.91
C ILE A 22 7.64 -1.22 -2.61
N VAL A 23 6.82 -1.93 -1.84
CA VAL A 23 5.93 -2.99 -2.34
C VAL A 23 4.46 -2.61 -2.08
N PRO A 24 3.74 -2.07 -3.08
CA PRO A 24 2.32 -1.78 -2.94
C PRO A 24 1.52 -3.08 -3.11
N MET A 25 1.25 -3.77 -2.01
CA MET A 25 0.47 -5.00 -2.02
C MET A 25 -0.50 -5.09 -0.84
N THR A 26 -1.60 -5.82 -1.04
CA THR A 26 -2.60 -6.09 0.00
C THR A 26 -2.52 -7.56 0.39
N ILE A 27 -2.16 -7.84 1.65
CA ILE A 27 -2.18 -9.20 2.22
C ILE A 27 -3.18 -9.21 3.38
N THR A 28 -4.22 -10.03 3.27
CA THR A 28 -5.33 -10.11 4.26
C THR A 28 -5.49 -11.52 4.84
N ASP A 29 -4.69 -12.47 4.37
CA ASP A 29 -4.64 -13.81 4.92
C ASP A 29 -3.43 -13.92 5.85
N LYS A 30 -3.67 -14.32 7.10
CA LYS A 30 -2.61 -14.38 8.12
C LYS A 30 -1.52 -15.39 7.79
N GLN A 31 -1.86 -16.53 7.19
CA GLN A 31 -0.86 -17.50 6.74
C GLN A 31 0.03 -16.89 5.65
N TYR A 32 -0.57 -16.12 4.73
CA TYR A 32 0.17 -15.51 3.63
C TYR A 32 1.10 -14.41 4.16
N TYR A 33 0.63 -13.66 5.14
CA TYR A 33 1.43 -12.68 5.87
C TYR A 33 2.65 -13.34 6.53
N ASP A 34 2.44 -14.44 7.28
CA ASP A 34 3.53 -15.12 7.99
C ASP A 34 4.55 -15.73 7.05
N GLU A 35 4.09 -16.37 5.96
CA GLU A 35 4.98 -16.99 4.98
C GLU A 35 5.82 -15.96 4.21
N ILE A 36 5.26 -14.79 3.90
CA ILE A 36 5.94 -13.75 3.12
C ILE A 36 6.63 -12.75 4.05
N ILE A 37 5.84 -11.91 4.72
CA ILE A 37 6.33 -10.77 5.50
C ILE A 37 7.03 -11.27 6.76
N GLY A 38 6.43 -12.22 7.48
CA GLY A 38 7.01 -12.76 8.71
C GLY A 38 8.33 -13.52 8.48
N THR A 39 8.53 -14.10 7.30
CA THR A 39 9.81 -14.72 6.93
C THR A 39 10.83 -13.66 6.51
N LEU A 40 10.45 -12.69 5.66
CA LEU A 40 11.34 -11.61 5.23
C LEU A 40 11.82 -10.74 6.39
N SER A 41 10.96 -10.47 7.37
CA SER A 41 11.29 -9.66 8.55
C SER A 41 12.34 -10.28 9.47
N LYS A 42 12.65 -11.57 9.30
CA LYS A 42 13.76 -12.24 10.02
C LYS A 42 15.12 -11.93 9.40
N LYS A 43 15.16 -11.45 8.15
CA LYS A 43 16.39 -11.18 7.39
C LYS A 43 16.59 -9.71 7.09
N TYR A 44 15.50 -8.98 6.85
CA TYR A 44 15.52 -7.58 6.42
C TYR A 44 14.69 -6.71 7.35
N GLU A 45 14.96 -5.40 7.36
CA GLU A 45 14.10 -4.44 8.01
C GLU A 45 12.82 -4.23 7.18
N VAL A 46 11.77 -4.95 7.55
CA VAL A 46 10.47 -4.85 6.88
C VAL A 46 9.53 -3.95 7.69
N LYS A 47 9.02 -2.89 7.07
CA LYS A 47 7.95 -2.05 7.62
C LYS A 47 6.66 -2.34 6.88
N HIS A 48 5.79 -3.15 7.49
CA HIS A 48 4.44 -3.37 6.96
C HIS A 48 3.52 -2.24 7.44
N ILE A 49 3.04 -1.43 6.50
CA ILE A 49 2.20 -0.26 6.77
C ILE A 49 0.84 -0.46 6.10
N ILE A 50 -0.22 -0.35 6.88
CA ILE A 50 -1.60 -0.50 6.41
C ILE A 50 -2.18 0.90 6.19
N LEU A 51 -2.43 1.24 4.92
CA LEU A 51 -3.18 2.45 4.57
C LEU A 51 -4.67 2.20 4.80
N TYR A 52 -5.15 2.61 5.96
CA TYR A 52 -6.50 2.34 6.43
C TYR A 52 -7.44 3.51 6.08
N ALA A 53 -8.69 3.19 5.75
CA ALA A 53 -9.73 4.18 5.49
C ALA A 53 -11.11 3.57 5.77
N LYS A 54 -12.10 4.43 6.03
CA LYS A 54 -13.49 4.01 6.15
C LYS A 54 -14.00 3.40 4.84
N LYS A 55 -14.97 2.50 4.95
CA LYS A 55 -15.59 1.82 3.79
C LYS A 55 -16.12 2.82 2.77
N GLU A 56 -16.74 3.90 3.24
CA GLU A 56 -17.30 4.96 2.40
C GLU A 56 -16.21 5.63 1.57
N THR A 57 -15.09 5.97 2.21
CA THR A 57 -13.91 6.55 1.55
C THR A 57 -13.31 5.61 0.51
N LEU A 58 -13.21 4.31 0.82
CA LEU A 58 -12.72 3.30 -0.13
C LEU A 58 -13.63 3.18 -1.35
N LEU A 59 -14.95 3.14 -1.15
CA LEU A 59 -15.92 3.09 -2.24
C LEU A 59 -15.88 4.37 -3.11
N GLN A 60 -15.71 5.54 -2.52
CA GLN A 60 -15.53 6.80 -3.26
C GLN A 60 -14.24 6.78 -4.10
N ARG A 61 -13.14 6.25 -3.55
CA ARG A 61 -11.85 6.12 -4.25
C ARG A 61 -11.91 5.10 -5.39
N LEU A 62 -12.68 4.02 -5.26
CA LEU A 62 -12.94 3.08 -6.37
C LEU A 62 -13.78 3.75 -7.46
N ALA A 63 -14.86 4.43 -7.07
CA ALA A 63 -15.73 5.13 -8.02
C ALA A 63 -14.98 6.20 -8.83
N SER A 64 -14.04 6.92 -8.23
CA SER A 64 -13.20 7.91 -8.95
C SER A 64 -12.24 7.29 -9.96
N ARG A 65 -12.00 5.97 -9.87
CA ARG A 65 -11.24 5.18 -10.85
C ARG A 65 -12.13 4.41 -11.82
N LEU A 66 -13.43 4.75 -11.86
CA LEU A 66 -14.44 4.09 -12.68
C LEU A 66 -14.67 2.61 -12.31
N GLU A 67 -14.31 2.22 -11.09
CA GLU A 67 -14.68 0.94 -10.53
C GLU A 67 -16.03 1.04 -9.80
N GLY A 68 -17.03 0.34 -10.30
CA GLY A 68 -18.37 0.33 -9.72
C GLY A 68 -18.44 -0.46 -8.40
N LYS A 69 -19.57 -0.33 -7.69
CA LYS A 69 -19.84 -1.05 -6.42
C LYS A 69 -19.84 -2.57 -6.55
N GLN A 70 -19.96 -3.09 -7.78
CA GLN A 70 -19.91 -4.52 -8.07
C GLN A 70 -18.52 -4.98 -8.54
N SER A 71 -17.51 -4.09 -8.53
CA SER A 71 -16.14 -4.48 -8.89
C SER A 71 -15.61 -5.51 -7.91
N TRP A 72 -14.67 -6.34 -8.38
CA TRP A 72 -13.99 -7.30 -7.52
C TRP A 72 -13.38 -6.61 -6.29
N ALA A 73 -12.75 -5.44 -6.47
CA ALA A 73 -12.16 -4.66 -5.38
C ALA A 73 -13.22 -4.19 -4.36
N ALA A 74 -14.38 -3.72 -4.81
CA ALA A 74 -15.47 -3.30 -3.93
C ALA A 74 -15.96 -4.47 -3.06
N GLN A 75 -16.05 -5.67 -3.63
CA GLN A 75 -16.44 -6.88 -2.89
C GLN A 75 -15.39 -7.32 -1.86
N GLN A 76 -14.12 -6.92 -2.01
CA GLN A 76 -13.06 -7.26 -1.04
C GLN A 76 -13.03 -6.32 0.19
N ILE A 77 -13.68 -5.14 0.15
CA ILE A 77 -13.50 -4.11 1.19
C ILE A 77 -13.81 -4.62 2.59
N ASP A 78 -14.96 -5.27 2.78
CA ASP A 78 -15.38 -5.73 4.11
C ASP A 78 -14.42 -6.80 4.65
N ARG A 79 -13.94 -7.69 3.78
CA ARG A 79 -12.94 -8.70 4.13
C ARG A 79 -11.63 -8.04 4.56
N CYS A 80 -11.15 -7.05 3.81
CA CYS A 80 -9.91 -6.34 4.12
C CYS A 80 -10.02 -5.57 5.44
N ILE A 81 -11.12 -4.84 5.66
CA ILE A 81 -11.38 -4.10 6.90
C ILE A 81 -11.36 -5.04 8.09
N LYS A 82 -12.05 -6.18 7.99
CA LYS A 82 -12.09 -7.20 9.05
C LYS A 82 -10.69 -7.74 9.35
N SER A 83 -10.00 -8.23 8.32
CA SER A 83 -8.65 -8.80 8.46
C SER A 83 -7.66 -7.82 9.09
N PHE A 84 -7.64 -6.56 8.65
CA PHE A 84 -6.75 -5.57 9.25
C PHE A 84 -7.18 -5.14 10.65
N SER A 85 -8.43 -5.36 11.05
CA SER A 85 -8.90 -5.08 12.40
C SER A 85 -8.58 -6.21 13.38
N GLU A 86 -8.55 -7.46 12.92
CA GLU A 86 -8.52 -8.65 13.78
C GLU A 86 -7.22 -9.47 13.64
N ASP A 87 -6.73 -9.68 12.42
CA ASP A 87 -5.70 -10.69 12.12
C ASP A 87 -4.31 -10.10 11.86
N ILE A 88 -4.26 -9.01 11.07
CA ILE A 88 -3.03 -8.36 10.58
C ILE A 88 -3.06 -6.91 11.07
N THR A 89 -2.60 -6.71 12.31
CA THR A 89 -2.81 -5.48 13.09
C THR A 89 -1.56 -4.60 13.20
N GLU A 90 -0.67 -4.67 12.21
CA GLU A 90 0.51 -3.81 12.12
C GLU A 90 0.13 -2.32 12.00
N TYR A 91 1.13 -1.46 11.89
CA TYR A 91 0.98 -0.02 11.92
C TYR A 91 -0.01 0.49 10.86
N LYS A 92 -1.06 1.19 11.31
CA LYS A 92 -2.10 1.77 10.45
C LYS A 92 -1.91 3.26 10.30
N ILE A 93 -1.97 3.73 9.06
CA ILE A 93 -2.15 5.15 8.75
C ILE A 93 -3.62 5.33 8.36
N TYR A 94 -4.36 6.09 9.16
CA TYR A 94 -5.75 6.45 8.86
C TYR A 94 -5.76 7.58 7.84
N THR A 95 -6.22 7.29 6.63
CA THR A 95 -6.05 8.18 5.45
C THR A 95 -7.29 8.97 5.08
N ASP A 96 -8.37 8.89 5.86
CA ASP A 96 -9.65 9.56 5.53
C ASP A 96 -9.49 11.08 5.43
N ASP A 97 -8.76 11.67 6.39
CA ASP A 97 -8.60 13.13 6.52
C ASP A 97 -7.20 13.61 6.15
N LEU A 98 -6.37 12.74 5.58
CA LEU A 98 -4.99 13.05 5.20
C LEU A 98 -4.85 13.30 3.70
N ASN A 99 -4.09 14.33 3.35
CA ASN A 99 -3.59 14.50 2.01
C ASN A 99 -2.37 13.57 1.76
N ILE A 100 -1.96 13.43 0.50
CA ILE A 100 -0.87 12.53 0.11
C ILE A 100 0.47 12.91 0.77
N ASP A 101 0.79 14.20 0.87
CA ASP A 101 2.06 14.63 1.48
C ASP A 101 2.08 14.25 2.98
N GLN A 102 0.96 14.41 3.70
CA GLN A 102 0.82 13.96 5.08
C GLN A 102 0.93 12.44 5.24
N VAL A 103 0.40 11.65 4.29
CA VAL A 103 0.58 10.19 4.30
C VAL A 103 2.05 9.82 4.08
N ILE A 104 2.74 10.52 3.17
CA ILE A 104 4.17 10.30 2.89
C ILE A 104 5.01 10.62 4.15
N GLU A 105 4.73 11.73 4.83
CA GLU A 105 5.39 12.10 6.09
C GLU A 105 5.22 11.01 7.16
N GLN A 106 4.01 10.44 7.30
CA GLN A 106 3.79 9.35 8.24
C GLN A 106 4.53 8.07 7.86
N ILE A 107 4.55 7.71 6.57
CA ILE A 107 5.32 6.55 6.09
C ILE A 107 6.81 6.74 6.41
N ALA A 108 7.35 7.93 6.13
CA ALA A 108 8.76 8.24 6.39
C ALA A 108 9.12 8.16 7.88
N ALA A 109 8.26 8.71 8.75
CA ALA A 109 8.44 8.65 10.19
C ALA A 109 8.53 7.21 10.71
N VAL A 110 7.74 6.29 10.15
CA VAL A 110 7.74 4.87 10.53
C VAL A 110 8.91 4.11 9.91
N SER A 111 9.34 4.53 8.72
CA SER A 111 10.38 3.84 7.95
C SER A 111 11.79 4.32 8.29
N THR A 112 11.92 5.32 9.17
CA THR A 112 13.20 5.97 9.51
C THR A 112 13.94 6.50 8.27
N VAL A 113 13.19 6.82 7.21
CA VAL A 113 13.74 7.34 5.95
C VAL A 113 13.67 8.85 5.98
N THR A 114 14.80 9.50 5.71
CA THR A 114 14.81 10.95 5.50
C THR A 114 14.21 11.27 4.14
N LEU A 115 13.07 11.97 4.12
CA LEU A 115 12.50 12.48 2.88
C LEU A 115 13.32 13.66 2.39
N SER A 116 13.77 13.61 1.14
CA SER A 116 14.26 14.80 0.46
C SER A 116 13.10 15.76 0.18
N GLU A 117 13.36 17.08 0.22
CA GLU A 117 12.34 18.07 -0.14
C GLU A 117 11.83 17.83 -1.57
N ASP A 118 10.52 17.64 -1.70
CA ASP A 118 9.88 17.49 -3.00
C ASP A 118 9.75 18.88 -3.67
N SER A 119 10.77 19.23 -4.46
CA SER A 119 10.88 20.52 -5.17
C SER A 119 9.91 20.69 -6.35
N ARG A 120 9.00 19.73 -6.58
CA ARG A 120 8.00 19.82 -7.67
C ARG A 120 6.84 20.72 -7.27
N ASN A 121 6.54 21.69 -8.14
CA ASN A 121 5.45 22.64 -7.96
C ASN A 121 4.08 21.93 -7.84
N ASN A 122 3.19 22.40 -6.96
CA ASN A 122 1.91 21.76 -6.60
C ASN A 122 0.99 21.46 -7.80
N LEU A 123 1.06 22.28 -8.85
CA LEU A 123 0.31 22.08 -10.09
C LEU A 123 0.81 20.87 -10.88
N ARG A 124 2.13 20.66 -10.97
CA ARG A 124 2.73 19.48 -11.61
C ARG A 124 2.34 18.20 -10.86
N LYS A 125 2.39 18.21 -9.53
CA LYS A 125 1.90 17.08 -8.70
C LYS A 125 0.44 16.73 -9.00
N ARG A 126 -0.44 17.71 -9.18
CA ARG A 126 -1.85 17.46 -9.57
C ARG A 126 -1.97 16.87 -10.97
N PHE A 127 -1.19 17.36 -11.92
CA PHE A 127 -1.23 16.90 -13.31
C PHE A 127 -0.70 15.47 -13.46
N ASP A 128 0.44 15.15 -12.84
CA ASP A 128 1.00 13.79 -12.84
C ASP A 128 0.02 12.79 -12.24
N ARG A 129 -0.68 13.17 -11.16
CA ARG A 129 -1.73 12.34 -10.55
C ARG A 129 -2.89 12.09 -11.51
N PHE A 130 -3.35 13.11 -12.23
CA PHE A 130 -4.40 12.95 -13.22
C PHE A 130 -3.97 12.00 -14.35
N ILE A 131 -2.73 12.12 -14.81
CA ILE A 131 -2.16 11.21 -15.81
C ILE A 131 -2.13 9.77 -15.30
N VAL A 132 -1.65 9.53 -14.08
CA VAL A 132 -1.60 8.18 -13.49
C VAL A 132 -3.02 7.60 -13.37
N GLN A 133 -3.98 8.39 -12.89
CA GLN A 133 -5.37 7.98 -12.79
C GLN A 133 -5.98 7.63 -14.15
N CYS A 134 -5.74 8.44 -15.19
CA CYS A 134 -6.18 8.15 -16.55
C CYS A 134 -5.49 6.92 -17.18
N LYS A 135 -4.23 6.65 -16.82
CA LYS A 135 -3.52 5.45 -17.30
C LYS A 135 -4.10 4.15 -16.73
N HIS A 136 -4.61 4.17 -15.50
CA HIS A 136 -5.26 3.00 -14.89
C HIS A 136 -6.70 2.76 -15.37
N ILE A 137 -7.34 3.76 -16.00
CA ILE A 137 -8.68 3.65 -16.61
C ILE A 137 -8.63 2.88 -17.94
N ARG A 138 -7.45 2.73 -18.54
CA ARG A 138 -7.26 2.07 -19.84
C ARG A 138 -6.68 0.67 -19.64
N ASN A 139 -7.52 -0.25 -19.18
CA ASN A 139 -7.38 -1.69 -19.40
C ASN A 139 -8.72 -2.23 -19.89
#